data_AF-A0AAW6XWM0-F1
#
_entry.id   AF-A0AAW6XWM0-F1
#
_cell.length_a   1.000
_cell.length_b   1.000
_cell.length_c   1.000
_cell.angle_alpha   90.00
_cell.angle_beta   90.00
_cell.angle_gamma   90.00
#
_symmetry.space_group_name_H-M   'P 1'
#
loop_
_entity.id
_entity.type
_entity.pdbx_description
1 polymer ?
#
loop_
_entity_poly.entity_id
_entity_poly.type
_entity_poly.pdbx_seq_one_letter_code
_entity_poly.pdbx_strand_id
1 'polypeptide(L)'
;VSQYLNAHVDDRIERRRQTGPKDQGDIAALRTQNGCRVVVECKNTTRPHLGPWTQEAEAERQNDGALAAVIAHKRHGNANPADQYITMTLKDFTALLTEKRPK
;
A
#
# COMPACT_ATOMS: atom_id res chain seq x y z
N VAL A 1 -2.68 8.71 5.54
CA VAL A 1 -2.06 8.00 4.40
C VAL A 1 -2.47 8.66 3.09
N SER A 2 -3.71 8.48 2.59
CA SER A 2 -4.14 9.05 1.29
C SER A 2 -3.85 10.55 1.14
N GLN A 3 -4.30 11.40 2.08
CA GLN A 3 -4.09 12.85 2.03
C GLN A 3 -2.60 13.25 2.02
N TYR A 4 -1.76 12.53 2.77
CA TYR A 4 -0.33 12.81 2.82
C TYR A 4 0.35 12.43 1.49
N LEU A 5 0.01 11.27 0.94
CA LEU A 5 0.52 10.86 -0.37
C LEU A 5 -0.02 11.77 -1.49
N ASN A 6 -1.27 12.20 -1.42
CA ASN A 6 -1.86 13.15 -2.35
C ASN A 6 -1.06 14.46 -2.41
N ALA A 7 -0.80 15.05 -1.24
CA ALA A 7 -0.09 16.33 -1.14
C ALA A 7 1.39 16.27 -1.56
N HIS A 8 2.03 15.10 -1.49
CA HIS A 8 3.48 14.96 -1.66
C HIS A 8 3.93 14.09 -2.83
N VAL A 9 3.02 13.34 -3.46
CA VAL A 9 3.35 12.40 -4.54
C VAL A 9 2.55 12.72 -5.81
N ASP A 10 1.22 12.69 -5.73
CA ASP A 10 0.34 12.89 -6.89
C ASP A 10 -1.08 13.27 -6.42
N ASP A 11 -1.62 14.35 -6.96
CA ASP A 11 -2.93 14.93 -6.56
C ASP A 11 -4.14 14.06 -6.93
N ARG A 12 -3.94 13.00 -7.73
CA ARG A 12 -4.98 12.01 -8.05
C ARG A 12 -5.11 10.91 -6.99
N ILE A 13 -4.18 10.83 -6.03
CA ILE A 13 -4.21 9.79 -4.98
C ILE A 13 -5.39 10.03 -4.03
N GLU A 14 -6.24 9.03 -3.87
CA GLU A 14 -7.40 9.09 -2.99
C GLU A 14 -7.62 7.76 -2.24
N ARG A 15 -8.56 7.76 -1.29
CA ARG A 15 -9.06 6.50 -0.73
C ARG A 15 -9.86 5.78 -1.82
N ARG A 16 -9.55 4.52 -2.06
CA ARG A 16 -10.29 3.70 -3.01
C ARG A 16 -11.70 3.46 -2.48
N ARG A 17 -12.70 3.68 -3.32
CA ARG A 17 -14.08 3.23 -3.04
C ARG A 17 -14.15 1.75 -3.41
N GLN A 18 -14.77 0.92 -2.55
CA GLN A 18 -15.01 -0.47 -2.90
C GLN A 18 -15.95 -0.54 -4.11
N THR A 19 -15.42 -0.99 -5.24
CA THR A 19 -16.18 -1.16 -6.49
C THR A 19 -15.95 -2.56 -7.02
N GLY A 20 -17.03 -3.34 -7.15
CA GLY A 20 -16.97 -4.72 -7.61
C GLY A 20 -16.62 -5.73 -6.49
N PRO A 21 -16.51 -7.02 -6.85
CA PRO A 21 -16.40 -8.11 -5.88
C PRO A 21 -14.97 -8.38 -5.40
N LYS A 22 -13.95 -7.79 -6.04
CA LYS A 22 -12.55 -8.02 -5.71
C LYS A 22 -11.99 -6.84 -4.93
N ASP A 23 -11.35 -7.15 -3.82
CA ASP A 23 -10.57 -6.15 -3.09
C ASP A 23 -9.27 -5.84 -3.84
N GLN A 24 -8.93 -4.56 -3.94
CA GLN A 24 -7.75 -4.03 -4.61
C GLN A 24 -7.00 -3.02 -3.72
N GLY A 25 -7.29 -3.03 -2.43
CA GLY A 25 -6.66 -2.21 -1.40
C GLY A 25 -7.29 -0.84 -1.21
N ASP A 26 -6.85 -0.18 -0.14
CA ASP A 26 -7.44 1.05 0.40
C ASP A 26 -7.13 2.35 -0.37
N ILE A 27 -6.05 2.38 -1.16
CA ILE A 27 -5.57 3.58 -1.86
C ILE A 27 -5.63 3.40 -3.37
N ALA A 28 -6.13 4.42 -4.06
CA ALA A 28 -6.19 4.50 -5.52
C ALA A 28 -5.09 5.43 -6.07
N ALA A 29 -4.78 5.25 -7.36
CA ALA A 29 -3.86 6.07 -8.16
C ALA A 29 -2.38 6.13 -7.71
N LEU A 30 -1.98 5.43 -6.64
CA LEU A 30 -0.57 5.35 -6.26
C LEU A 30 0.23 4.55 -7.30
N ARG A 31 1.31 5.15 -7.80
CA ARG A 31 2.19 4.58 -8.82
C ARG A 31 3.66 4.78 -8.48
N THR A 32 4.51 3.90 -8.97
CA THR A 32 5.96 4.11 -8.99
C THR A 32 6.33 5.22 -10.00
N GLN A 33 7.59 5.64 -10.00
CA GLN A 33 8.09 6.67 -10.92
C GLN A 33 7.89 6.27 -12.40
N ASN A 34 7.91 4.97 -12.70
CA ASN A 34 7.69 4.43 -14.05
C ASN A 34 6.23 4.07 -14.34
N GLY A 35 5.29 4.45 -13.47
CA GLY A 35 3.86 4.29 -13.70
C GLY A 35 3.27 2.94 -13.31
N CYS A 36 4.07 2.02 -12.75
CA CYS A 36 3.57 0.75 -12.22
C CYS A 36 2.67 0.99 -11.01
N ARG A 37 1.58 0.23 -10.89
CA ARG A 37 0.64 0.37 -9.76
C ARG A 37 1.26 -0.19 -8.47
N VAL A 38 0.93 0.44 -7.34
CA VAL A 38 1.27 -0.03 -6.00
C VAL A 38 -0.01 -0.11 -5.17
N VAL A 39 -0.27 -1.27 -4.60
CA VAL A 39 -1.38 -1.47 -3.66
C VAL A 39 -0.94 -1.00 -2.26
N VAL A 40 -1.83 -0.32 -1.56
CA VAL A 40 -1.63 0.08 -0.17
C VAL A 40 -2.81 -0.40 0.63
N GLU A 41 -2.53 -1.20 1.66
CA GLU A 41 -3.53 -1.65 2.61
C GLU A 41 -3.36 -0.92 3.95
N CYS A 42 -4.41 -0.27 4.47
CA CYS A 42 -4.30 0.59 5.65
C CYS A 42 -4.79 -0.11 6.92
N LYS A 43 -3.89 -0.30 7.90
CA LYS A 43 -4.24 -0.92 9.19
C LYS A 43 -4.20 0.08 10.35
N ASN A 44 -5.19 -0.02 11.23
CA ASN A 44 -5.23 0.72 12.48
C ASN A 44 -5.52 -0.25 13.63
N THR A 45 -4.46 -0.84 14.19
CA THR A 45 -4.56 -1.81 15.27
C THR A 45 -3.59 -1.46 16.39
N THR A 46 -3.84 -2.02 17.57
CA THR A 46 -2.97 -1.83 18.74
C THR A 46 -1.69 -2.67 18.67
N ARG A 47 -1.69 -3.77 17.90
CA ARG A 47 -0.56 -4.67 17.71
C ARG A 47 -0.42 -5.06 16.23
N PRO A 48 0.81 -5.05 15.67
CA PRO A 48 1.04 -5.52 14.30
C PRO A 48 0.69 -6.99 14.13
N HIS A 49 -0.03 -7.34 13.05
CA HIS A 49 -0.34 -8.71 12.67
C HIS A 49 0.16 -8.99 11.25
N LEU A 50 1.49 -8.89 11.07
CA LEU A 50 2.13 -8.79 9.75
C LEU A 50 1.85 -9.98 8.82
N GLY A 51 1.75 -11.20 9.37
CA GLY A 51 1.47 -12.41 8.57
C GLY A 51 0.17 -12.28 7.78
N PRO A 52 -1.00 -12.21 8.44
CA PRO A 52 -2.28 -12.01 7.75
C PRO A 52 -2.32 -10.75 6.87
N TRP A 53 -1.77 -9.63 7.33
CA TRP A 53 -1.79 -8.38 6.55
C TRP A 53 -1.02 -8.49 5.23
N THR A 54 0.13 -9.17 5.24
CA THR A 54 0.90 -9.40 4.01
C THR A 54 0.22 -10.36 3.04
N GLN A 55 -0.55 -11.33 3.54
CA GLN A 55 -1.32 -12.24 2.68
C GLN A 55 -2.50 -11.52 2.01
N GLU A 56 -3.22 -10.70 2.77
CA GLU A 56 -4.31 -9.85 2.27
C GLU A 56 -3.81 -8.87 1.21
N ALA A 57 -2.75 -8.10 1.54
CA ALA A 57 -2.16 -7.14 0.62
C ALA A 57 -1.60 -7.81 -0.66
N GLU A 58 -1.06 -9.03 -0.58
CA GLU A 58 -0.63 -9.80 -1.77
C GLU A 58 -1.83 -10.23 -2.63
N ALA A 59 -2.94 -10.64 -2.04
CA ALA A 59 -4.16 -10.97 -2.78
C ALA A 59 -4.73 -9.74 -3.51
N GLU A 60 -4.77 -8.58 -2.83
CA GLU A 60 -5.17 -7.31 -3.43
C GLU A 60 -4.23 -6.87 -4.55
N ARG A 61 -2.91 -7.04 -4.37
CA ARG A 61 -1.90 -6.79 -5.41
C ARG A 61 -2.20 -7.58 -6.68
N GLN A 62 -2.54 -8.86 -6.53
CA GLN A 62 -2.89 -9.73 -7.64
C GLN A 62 -4.20 -9.28 -8.30
N ASN A 63 -5.20 -8.88 -7.51
CA ASN A 63 -6.48 -8.38 -8.00
C ASN A 63 -6.37 -7.04 -8.75
N ASP A 64 -5.45 -6.16 -8.34
CA ASP A 64 -5.20 -4.86 -9.00
C ASP A 64 -4.20 -4.98 -10.18
N GLY A 65 -3.49 -6.11 -10.29
CA GLY A 65 -2.38 -6.27 -11.23
C GLY A 65 -1.19 -5.37 -10.90
N ALA A 66 -0.97 -5.08 -9.62
CA ALA A 66 0.06 -4.17 -9.14
C ALA A 66 1.45 -4.83 -9.07
N LEU A 67 2.50 -4.00 -9.16
CA LEU A 67 3.89 -4.45 -9.08
C LEU A 67 4.27 -4.91 -7.66
N ALA A 68 3.82 -4.15 -6.67
CA ALA A 68 4.09 -4.35 -5.25
C ALA A 68 2.86 -4.00 -4.40
N ALA A 69 2.80 -4.55 -3.20
CA ALA A 69 1.88 -4.11 -2.16
C ALA A 69 2.63 -3.71 -0.89
N VAL A 70 2.08 -2.73 -0.20
CA VAL A 70 2.60 -2.23 1.08
C VAL A 70 1.48 -2.11 2.10
N ILE A 71 1.82 -2.28 3.37
CA ILE A 71 0.89 -2.06 4.47
C ILE A 71 1.24 -0.73 5.13
N ALA A 72 0.30 0.21 5.12
CA ALA A 72 0.41 1.44 5.88
C ALA A 72 -0.31 1.27 7.22
N HIS A 73 0.41 1.34 8.35
CA HIS A 73 -0.21 1.14 9.66
C HIS A 73 0.13 2.21 10.67
N LYS A 74 -0.83 2.46 11.58
CA LYS A 74 -0.71 3.55 12.53
C LYS A 74 0.43 3.31 13.53
N ARG A 75 1.26 4.34 13.73
CA ARG A 75 2.21 4.39 14.84
C ARG A 75 1.47 4.75 16.11
N HIS A 76 1.44 3.84 17.08
CA HIS A 76 0.73 4.03 18.35
C HIS A 76 1.14 5.35 19.04
N GLY A 77 0.16 6.14 19.46
CA GLY A 77 0.38 7.43 20.12
C GLY A 77 0.89 8.55 19.21
N ASN A 78 0.97 8.34 17.89
CA ASN A 78 1.43 9.35 16.95
C ASN A 78 0.40 9.59 15.83
N ALA A 79 -0.14 10.81 15.77
CA ALA A 79 -1.11 11.22 14.76
C ALA A 79 -0.49 11.87 13.51
N ASN A 80 0.81 12.19 13.53
CA ASN A 80 1.50 12.82 12.42
C ASN A 80 1.56 11.84 11.23
N PRO A 81 0.93 12.15 10.08
CA PRO A 81 0.87 11.23 8.95
C PRO A 81 2.25 10.84 8.39
N ALA A 82 3.27 11.70 8.54
CA ALA A 82 4.63 11.42 8.08
C ALA A 82 5.34 10.33 8.90
N ASP A 83 4.91 10.10 10.15
CA ASP A 83 5.55 9.16 11.09
C ASP A 83 4.88 7.78 11.11
N GLN A 84 3.88 7.56 10.25
CA GLN A 84 3.17 6.28 10.17
C GLN A 84 4.06 5.23 9.50
N TYR A 85 3.88 3.97 9.86
CA TYR A 85 4.75 2.92 9.36
C TYR A 85 4.28 2.38 8.02
N ILE A 86 5.25 2.12 7.16
CA ILE A 86 5.07 1.31 5.96
C ILE A 86 5.82 0.00 6.20
N THR A 87 5.15 -1.12 6.02
CA THR A 87 5.75 -2.46 6.11
C THR A 87 5.44 -3.24 4.86
N MET A 88 6.39 -4.05 4.39
CA MET A 88 6.27 -4.86 3.19
C MET A 88 7.23 -6.05 3.27
N THR A 89 7.05 -7.03 2.39
CA THR A 89 8.01 -8.12 2.27
C THR A 89 9.28 -7.64 1.55
N LEU A 90 10.38 -8.38 1.70
CA LEU A 90 11.60 -8.10 0.92
C LEU A 90 11.35 -8.23 -0.60
N LYS A 91 10.41 -9.09 -1.02
CA LYS A 91 10.02 -9.25 -2.42
C LYS A 91 9.37 -7.99 -2.98
N ASP A 92 8.46 -7.37 -2.23
CA ASP A 92 7.82 -6.11 -2.63
C ASP A 92 8.81 -4.95 -2.64
N PHE A 93 9.69 -4.88 -1.63
CA PHE A 93 10.76 -3.88 -1.61
C PHE A 93 11.69 -4.01 -2.82
N THR A 94 12.11 -5.24 -3.15
CA THR A 94 12.92 -5.51 -4.35
C THR A 94 12.18 -5.13 -5.63
N ALA A 95 10.87 -5.41 -5.70
CA ALA A 95 10.06 -5.03 -6.85
C ALA A 95 9.99 -3.51 -7.03
N LEU A 96 9.88 -2.74 -5.94
CA LEU A 96 9.90 -1.28 -5.99
C LEU A 96 11.26 -0.71 -6.43
N LEU A 97 12.36 -1.30 -5.95
CA LEU A 97 13.71 -0.82 -6.30
C LEU A 97 14.10 -1.13 -7.75
N THR A 98 13.63 -2.25 -8.28
CA THR A 98 14.04 -2.75 -9.60
C THR A 98 12.99 -2.54 -10.68
N GLU A 99 11.81 -2.06 -10.31
CA GLU A 99 10.62 -1.93 -11.15
C GLU A 99 10.21 -3.27 -11.82
N LYS A 100 10.63 -4.39 -11.21
CA LYS A 100 10.40 -5.75 -11.70
C LYS A 100 10.17 -6.68 -10.52
N ARG A 101 9.05 -7.39 -10.49
CA ARG A 101 8.77 -8.37 -9.43
C ARG A 101 9.67 -9.60 -9.62
N PRO A 102 10.54 -9.96 -8.66
CA PRO A 102 11.32 -11.18 -8.74
C PRO A 102 10.39 -12.41 -8.63
N LYS A 103 10.82 -13.53 -9.23
CA LYS A 103 10.05 -14.79 -9.19
C LYS A 103 9.88 -15.27 -7.75
#